data_AF-A0A6G9D4V1-F1
#
_entry.id   AF-A0A6G9D4V1-F1
#
_cell.length_a   1.000
_cell.length_b   1.000
_cell.length_c   1.000
_cell.angle_alpha   90.00
_cell.angle_beta   90.00
_cell.angle_gamma   90.00
#
_symmetry.space_group_name_H-M   'P 1'
#
loop_
_entity.id
_entity.type
_entity.pdbx_description
1 polymer ?
#
loop_
_entity_poly.entity_id
_entity_poly.type
_entity_poly.pdbx_seq_one_letter_code
_entity_poly.pdbx_strand_id
1 'polypeptide(L)'
;MRRKHLLPHARWGEIGVDDISLSWTKHDVHTLAAMRRLRADGFGERMLAASAPQFAMMRRLPAARWTGLLEDWAELDRWRAAPPWWELALRASSSNRKEP
;
A
#
# COMPACT_ATOMS: atom_id res chain seq x y z
N MET A 1 16.87 21.74 24.88
CA MET A 1 15.70 21.13 24.18
C MET A 1 15.81 19.61 24.27
N ARG A 2 14.92 18.95 25.02
CA ARG A 2 14.87 17.48 25.16
C ARG A 2 14.34 16.87 23.85
N ARG A 3 15.16 16.09 23.15
CA ARG A 3 14.66 15.21 22.08
C ARG A 3 13.83 14.12 22.75
N LYS A 4 12.50 14.19 22.64
CA LYS A 4 11.62 13.06 23.03
C LYS A 4 12.00 11.90 22.11
N HIS A 5 12.55 10.83 22.68
CA HIS A 5 12.77 9.59 21.93
C HIS A 5 11.41 8.92 21.75
N LEU A 6 10.87 9.02 20.54
CA LEU A 6 9.60 8.39 20.17
C LEU A 6 9.84 6.88 20.07
N LEU A 7 9.16 6.11 20.92
CA LEU A 7 9.23 4.65 20.88
C LEU A 7 7.97 4.12 20.17
N PRO A 8 8.08 3.67 18.92
CA PRO A 8 6.96 2.98 18.28
C PRO A 8 6.67 1.70 19.04
N HIS A 9 5.40 1.47 19.38
CA HIS A 9 4.96 0.20 19.91
C HIS A 9 3.89 -0.39 18.97
N ALA A 10 4.08 -1.66 18.61
CA ALA A 10 3.17 -2.38 17.74
C ALA A 10 2.29 -3.30 18.58
N ARG A 11 0.97 -3.26 18.36
CA ARG A 11 0.02 -4.24 18.87
C ARG A 11 -0.63 -4.93 17.68
N TRP A 12 -1.03 -6.20 17.83
CA TRP A 12 -1.82 -6.83 16.78
C TRP A 12 -3.11 -6.04 16.56
N GLY A 13 -3.31 -5.52 15.35
CA GLY A 13 -4.46 -4.66 15.08
C GLY A 13 -4.11 -3.18 14.94
N GLU A 14 -2.91 -2.76 15.34
CA GLU A 14 -2.65 -1.35 15.63
C GLU A 14 -1.16 -0.98 15.54
N ILE A 15 -0.88 0.18 14.94
CA ILE A 15 0.43 0.84 15.00
C ILE A 15 0.27 2.13 15.80
N GLY A 16 0.92 2.21 16.96
CA GLY A 16 0.93 3.40 17.81
C GLY A 16 2.19 4.23 17.62
N VAL A 17 2.02 5.54 17.34
CA VAL A 17 3.09 6.55 17.38
C VAL A 17 2.58 7.74 18.20
N ASP A 18 3.18 7.98 19.37
CA ASP A 18 2.68 8.95 20.36
C ASP A 18 1.19 8.72 20.71
N ASP A 19 0.36 9.75 20.54
CA ASP A 19 -1.08 9.72 20.81
C ASP A 19 -1.90 9.26 19.58
N ILE A 20 -1.21 8.90 18.48
CA ILE A 20 -1.84 8.44 17.25
C ILE A 20 -1.82 6.91 17.22
N SER A 21 -2.99 6.34 17.37
CA SER A 21 -3.28 4.94 17.13
C SER A 21 -3.84 4.77 15.73
N LEU A 22 -3.12 4.04 14.87
CA LEU A 22 -3.63 3.63 13.57
C LEU A 22 -4.10 2.17 13.67
N SER A 23 -5.41 1.98 13.84
CA SER A 23 -6.03 0.65 13.84
C SER A 23 -6.26 0.16 12.41
N TRP A 24 -5.74 -1.00 12.03
CA TRP A 24 -6.03 -1.62 10.73
C TRP A 24 -7.18 -2.62 10.83
N THR A 25 -7.92 -2.77 9.75
CA THR A 25 -8.96 -3.78 9.60
C THR A 25 -8.48 -4.91 8.70
N LYS A 26 -9.26 -6.00 8.61
CA LYS A 26 -9.01 -7.06 7.61
C LYS A 26 -9.02 -6.51 6.17
N HIS A 27 -9.80 -5.47 5.90
CA HIS A 27 -9.81 -4.82 4.60
C HIS A 27 -8.48 -4.12 4.33
N ASP A 28 -7.92 -3.40 5.30
CA ASP A 28 -6.63 -2.70 5.12
C ASP A 28 -5.48 -3.69 4.84
N VAL A 29 -5.53 -4.88 5.45
CA VAL A 29 -4.58 -5.96 5.13
C VAL A 29 -4.76 -6.45 3.70
N HIS A 30 -6.01 -6.60 3.24
CA HIS A 30 -6.32 -7.01 1.87
C HIS A 30 -5.86 -5.97 0.85
N THR A 31 -6.14 -4.69 1.09
CA THR A 31 -5.71 -3.57 0.25
C THR A 31 -4.18 -3.46 0.21
N LEU A 32 -3.48 -3.69 1.33
CA LEU A 32 -2.01 -3.73 1.34
C LEU A 32 -1.47 -4.86 0.47
N ALA A 33 -2.08 -6.04 0.56
CA ALA A 33 -1.69 -7.20 -0.24
C ALA A 33 -1.92 -6.94 -1.74
N ALA A 34 -3.05 -6.32 -2.10
CA ALA A 34 -3.33 -5.88 -3.47
C ALA A 34 -2.26 -4.90 -3.98
N MET A 35 -1.93 -3.86 -3.20
CA MET A 35 -0.87 -2.91 -3.56
C MET A 35 0.48 -3.61 -3.77
N ARG A 36 0.84 -4.57 -2.91
CA ARG A 36 2.09 -5.34 -3.06
C ARG A 36 2.12 -6.17 -4.34
N ARG A 37 1.01 -6.83 -4.71
CA ARG A 37 0.88 -7.58 -5.97
C ARG A 37 1.05 -6.66 -7.18
N LEU A 38 0.36 -5.51 -7.19
CA LEU A 38 0.48 -4.52 -8.26
C LEU A 38 1.91 -3.96 -8.39
N ARG A 39 2.61 -3.75 -7.27
CA ARG A 39 4.03 -3.35 -7.33
C ARG A 39 4.92 -4.46 -7.87
N ALA A 40 4.65 -5.72 -7.55
CA ALA A 40 5.35 -6.86 -8.14
C ALA A 40 5.09 -7.00 -9.64
N ASP A 41 3.90 -6.60 -10.12
CA ASP A 41 3.56 -6.49 -11.54
C ASP A 41 4.26 -5.28 -12.23
N GLY A 42 4.99 -4.45 -11.47
CA GLY A 42 5.82 -3.36 -11.97
C GLY A 42 5.16 -1.97 -11.93
N PHE A 43 3.98 -1.83 -11.31
CA PHE A 43 3.32 -0.53 -11.19
C PHE A 43 4.04 0.36 -10.18
N GLY A 44 4.53 1.50 -10.67
CA GLY A 44 5.12 2.54 -9.84
C GLY A 44 4.06 3.34 -9.07
N GLU A 45 4.51 4.05 -8.04
CA GLU A 45 3.65 4.86 -7.15
C GLU A 45 2.72 5.82 -7.91
N ARG A 46 3.26 6.59 -8.86
CA ARG A 46 2.46 7.50 -9.70
C ARG A 46 1.38 6.78 -10.52
N MET A 47 1.65 5.54 -10.95
CA MET A 47 0.69 4.75 -11.71
C MET A 47 -0.41 4.25 -10.78
N LEU A 48 -0.06 3.77 -9.59
CA LEU A 48 -1.02 3.30 -8.59
C LEU A 48 -1.97 4.43 -8.13
N ALA A 49 -1.53 5.68 -8.13
CA ALA A 49 -2.39 6.82 -7.80
C ALA A 49 -3.47 7.09 -8.87
N ALA A 50 -3.33 6.54 -10.08
CA ALA A 50 -4.31 6.74 -11.15
C ALA A 50 -5.61 5.97 -10.87
N SER A 51 -6.75 6.55 -11.25
CA SER A 51 -8.07 5.96 -11.11
C SER A 51 -8.25 4.65 -11.89
N ALA A 52 -7.43 4.42 -12.92
CA ALA A 52 -7.44 3.21 -13.72
C ALA A 52 -6.01 2.74 -14.04
N PRO A 53 -5.80 1.43 -14.20
CA PRO A 53 -4.52 0.90 -14.63
C PRO A 53 -4.20 1.33 -16.06
N GLN A 54 -2.94 1.64 -16.33
CA GLN A 54 -2.49 1.98 -17.67
C GLN A 54 -2.54 0.74 -18.57
N PHE A 55 -3.37 0.78 -19.61
CA PHE A 55 -3.53 -0.35 -20.55
C PHE A 55 -2.20 -0.81 -21.17
N ALA A 56 -1.31 0.14 -21.49
CA ALA A 56 0.01 -0.18 -22.03
C ALA A 56 0.85 -1.07 -21.10
N MET A 57 0.68 -0.92 -19.78
CA MET A 57 1.32 -1.77 -18.78
C MET A 57 0.59 -3.11 -18.64
N MET A 58 -0.74 -3.08 -18.54
CA MET A 58 -1.55 -4.31 -18.45
C MET A 58 -1.29 -5.27 -19.60
N ARG A 59 -1.14 -4.75 -20.82
CA ARG A 59 -0.89 -5.57 -22.02
C ARG A 59 0.44 -6.32 -22.00
N ARG A 60 1.38 -5.94 -21.13
CA ARG A 60 2.67 -6.64 -20.96
C ARG A 60 2.56 -7.85 -20.01
N LEU A 61 1.46 -7.95 -19.26
CA LEU A 61 1.22 -9.04 -18.34
C LEU A 61 0.48 -10.20 -19.04
N PRO A 62 0.63 -11.44 -18.56
CA PRO A 62 -0.16 -12.57 -19.04
C PRO A 62 -1.67 -12.27 -18.96
N ALA A 63 -2.44 -12.65 -19.98
CA ALA A 63 -3.88 -12.40 -20.02
C ALA A 63 -4.63 -12.96 -18.80
N ALA A 64 -4.18 -14.10 -18.26
CA ALA A 64 -4.73 -14.69 -17.04
C ALA A 64 -4.61 -13.79 -15.81
N ARG A 65 -3.67 -12.82 -15.80
CA ARG A 65 -3.48 -11.87 -14.69
C ARG A 65 -4.45 -10.70 -14.74
N TRP A 66 -5.12 -10.44 -15.87
CA TRP A 66 -5.89 -9.21 -16.07
C TRP A 66 -7.06 -9.07 -15.11
N THR A 67 -7.83 -10.14 -14.88
CA THR A 67 -8.96 -10.12 -13.93
C THR A 67 -8.49 -9.78 -12.52
N GLY A 68 -7.50 -10.52 -12.01
CA GLY A 68 -6.97 -10.28 -10.67
C GLY A 68 -6.29 -8.92 -10.53
N LEU A 69 -5.71 -8.38 -11.61
CA LEU A 69 -5.15 -7.02 -11.59
C LEU A 69 -6.25 -5.97 -11.44
N LEU A 70 -7.37 -6.11 -12.16
CA LEU A 70 -8.49 -5.18 -12.07
C LEU A 70 -9.16 -5.24 -10.69
N GLU A 71 -9.31 -6.43 -10.12
CA GLU A 71 -9.77 -6.63 -8.75
C GLU A 71 -8.82 -5.95 -7.74
N ASP A 72 -7.51 -6.23 -7.84
CA ASP A 72 -6.50 -5.60 -7.01
C ASP A 72 -6.50 -4.06 -7.15
N TRP A 73 -6.80 -3.55 -8.35
CA TRP A 73 -6.85 -2.11 -8.60
C TRP A 73 -8.04 -1.43 -7.93
N ALA A 74 -9.20 -2.09 -7.95
CA ALA A 74 -10.43 -1.59 -7.32
C ALA A 74 -10.28 -1.53 -5.79
N GLU A 75 -9.58 -2.49 -5.19
CA GLU A 75 -9.28 -2.47 -3.75
C GLU A 75 -8.56 -1.19 -3.30
N LEU A 76 -7.75 -0.58 -4.17
CA LEU A 76 -7.01 0.64 -3.86
C LEU A 76 -7.88 1.90 -3.77
N ASP A 77 -9.11 1.91 -4.31
CA ASP A 77 -9.96 3.11 -4.35
C ASP A 77 -10.23 3.67 -2.96
N ARG A 78 -10.41 2.78 -1.98
CA ARG A 78 -10.64 3.18 -0.59
C ARG A 78 -9.48 3.98 -0.01
N TRP A 79 -8.25 3.59 -0.33
CA TRP A 79 -7.06 4.26 0.18
C TRP A 79 -6.71 5.52 -0.60
N ARG A 80 -7.01 5.56 -1.91
CA ARG A 80 -6.85 6.78 -2.72
C ARG A 80 -7.67 7.95 -2.16
N ALA A 81 -8.80 7.67 -1.54
CA ALA A 81 -9.68 8.67 -0.93
C ALA A 81 -9.39 8.95 0.57
N ALA A 82 -8.48 8.21 1.23
CA ALA A 82 -8.31 8.25 2.69
C ALA A 82 -6.84 8.31 3.14
N PRO A 83 -6.26 9.52 3.32
CA PRO A 83 -5.05 9.69 4.13
C PRO A 83 -5.33 9.22 5.57
N PRO A 84 -4.43 8.52 6.28
CA PRO A 84 -3.00 8.31 5.99
C PRO A 84 -2.65 6.96 5.33
N TRP A 85 -3.63 6.13 5.00
CA TRP A 85 -3.40 4.74 4.57
C TRP A 85 -2.62 4.64 3.26
N TRP A 86 -2.87 5.55 2.32
CA TRP A 86 -2.11 5.62 1.07
C TRP A 86 -0.61 5.78 1.32
N GLU A 87 -0.23 6.77 2.12
CA GLU A 87 1.15 7.11 2.45
C GLU A 87 1.87 6.01 3.23
N LEU A 88 1.15 5.37 4.16
CA LEU A 88 1.66 4.22 4.91
C LEU A 88 1.91 3.04 3.97
N ALA A 89 0.94 2.74 3.11
CA ALA A 89 1.01 1.61 2.20
C ALA A 89 2.11 1.77 1.15
N LEU A 90 2.32 2.97 0.62
CA LEU A 90 3.42 3.24 -0.31
C LEU A 90 4.78 2.94 0.30
N ARG A 91 4.98 3.34 1.57
CA ARG A 91 6.20 3.06 2.33
C ARG A 91 6.33 1.57 2.64
N ALA A 92 5.28 0.94 3.17
CA ALA A 92 5.29 -0.47 3.56
C ALA A 92 5.39 -1.45 2.38
N SER A 93 4.88 -1.08 1.20
CA SER A 93 4.91 -1.89 -0.02
C SER A 93 6.17 -1.65 -0.86
N SER A 94 6.92 -0.59 -0.58
CA SER A 94 8.23 -0.39 -1.18
C SER A 94 9.16 -1.49 -0.69
N SER A 95 9.74 -2.26 -1.61
CA SER A 95 10.81 -3.20 -1.28
C SER A 95 12.02 -2.37 -0.86
N ASN A 96 12.11 -2.00 0.42
CA ASN A 96 13.30 -1.37 0.97
C ASN A 96 14.42 -2.41 1.07
N ARG A 97 15.03 -2.75 -0.06
CA ARG A 97 16.36 -3.35 -0.08
C ARG A 97 17.37 -2.20 -0.04
N LYS A 98 17.66 -1.75 1.17
CA LYS A 98 18.97 -1.22 1.54
C LYS A 98 19.36 -1.86 2.86
N GLU A 99 19.97 -3.03 2.78
CA GLU A 99 20.85 -3.53 3.85
C GLU A 99 22.18 -2.76 3.75
N PRO A 100 22.65 -2.14 4.85
CA PRO A 100 24.06 -2.13 5.20
C PRO A 100 24.40 -3.29 6.14
#